data_AF-A0A1G5GRJ8-F1
#
_entry.id   AF-A0A1G5GRJ8-F1
#
_cell.length_a   1.000
_cell.length_b   1.000
_cell.length_c   1.000
_cell.angle_alpha   90.00
_cell.angle_beta   90.00
_cell.angle_gamma   90.00
#
_symmetry.space_group_name_H-M   'P 1'
#
loop_
_entity.id
_entity.type
_entity.pdbx_description
1 polymer ?
#
loop_
_entity_poly.entity_id
_entity_poly.type
_entity_poly.pdbx_seq_one_letter_code
_entity_poly.pdbx_strand_id
1 'polypeptide(L)'
;MQLSSSFRNFTAARSEHPLSDDEIVRVAPSIFADGKHQSRSERYAYIPTSDVLKGLRNEDFQPFMVCQTRVRDDSRREHTKHMIRLRHASQITATRLSCSTATTAPVPTKCWPVCCVSSARMEWFAGIP
;
A
#
# COMPACT_ATOMS: atom_id res chain seq x y z
N MET A 1 -15.80 5.50 2.14
CA MET A 1 -14.80 4.60 1.49
C MET A 1 -15.35 3.19 1.56
N GLN A 2 -15.65 2.58 0.42
CA GLN A 2 -16.09 1.19 0.39
C GLN A 2 -14.86 0.31 0.21
N LEU A 3 -14.52 -0.46 1.25
CA LEU A 3 -13.51 -1.51 1.14
C LEU A 3 -14.14 -2.76 0.52
N SER A 4 -13.30 -3.69 0.03
CA SER A 4 -13.81 -4.95 -0.50
C SER A 4 -14.57 -5.72 0.58
N SER A 5 -15.59 -6.48 0.17
CA SER A 5 -16.48 -7.23 1.08
C SER A 5 -15.78 -8.24 1.98
N SER A 6 -14.49 -8.52 1.75
CA SER A 6 -13.63 -9.32 2.63
C SER A 6 -13.22 -8.58 3.91
N PHE A 7 -13.22 -7.25 3.91
CA PHE A 7 -12.93 -6.40 5.07
C PHE A 7 -14.23 -5.92 5.72
N ARG A 8 -14.98 -6.83 6.35
CA ARG A 8 -16.23 -6.47 7.06
C ARG A 8 -15.98 -5.88 8.45
N ASN A 9 -15.06 -6.49 9.20
CA ASN A 9 -14.69 -6.07 10.55
C ASN A 9 -13.20 -5.74 10.58
N PHE A 10 -12.85 -4.47 10.47
CA PHE A 10 -11.45 -4.03 10.41
C PHE A 10 -11.22 -2.82 11.30
N THR A 11 -9.99 -2.69 11.78
CA THR A 11 -9.46 -1.45 12.38
C THR A 11 -8.73 -0.69 11.29
N ALA A 12 -8.92 0.62 11.19
CA ALA A 12 -8.23 1.45 10.22
C ALA A 12 -7.73 2.76 10.83
N ALA A 13 -6.59 3.22 10.33
CA ALA A 13 -6.14 4.60 10.46
C ALA A 13 -5.99 5.20 9.06
N ARG A 14 -6.37 6.47 8.95
CA ARG A 14 -6.17 7.29 7.77
C ARG A 14 -5.67 8.64 8.23
N SER A 15 -4.65 9.15 7.56
CA SER A 15 -4.13 10.49 7.81
C SER A 15 -3.89 11.25 6.51
N GLU A 16 -3.79 12.58 6.62
CA GLU A 16 -3.35 13.46 5.54
C GLU A 16 -1.84 13.57 5.45
N HIS A 17 -1.12 13.20 6.51
CA HIS A 17 0.32 13.08 6.56
C HIS A 17 0.75 11.60 6.43
N PRO A 18 1.99 11.32 6.03
CA PRO A 18 2.53 9.96 6.02
C PRO A 18 2.48 9.36 7.43
N LEU A 19 1.99 8.12 7.52
CA LEU A 19 1.89 7.38 8.79
C LEU A 19 3.26 6.88 9.23
N SER A 20 3.55 7.07 10.52
CA SER A 20 4.74 6.54 11.19
C SER A 20 4.60 5.04 11.47
N ASP A 21 5.74 4.37 11.66
CA ASP A 21 5.73 2.92 11.95
C ASP A 21 4.98 2.60 13.25
N ASP A 22 5.13 3.43 14.28
CA ASP A 22 4.40 3.25 15.54
C ASP A 22 2.88 3.32 15.36
N GLU A 23 2.39 4.22 14.50
CA GLU A 23 0.97 4.30 14.18
C GLU A 23 0.49 3.08 13.40
N ILE A 24 1.32 2.59 12.47
CA ILE A 24 1.02 1.40 11.69
C ILE A 24 0.99 0.18 12.60
N VAL A 25 1.93 0.02 13.52
CA VAL A 25 1.98 -1.11 14.48
C VAL A 25 0.72 -1.13 15.35
N ARG A 26 0.26 0.03 15.84
CA ARG A 26 -0.95 0.11 16.69
C ARG A 26 -2.20 -0.40 15.97
N VAL A 27 -2.34 -0.09 14.68
CA VAL A 27 -3.53 -0.43 13.89
C VAL A 27 -3.42 -1.79 13.22
N ALA A 28 -2.25 -2.09 12.69
CA ALA A 28 -1.98 -3.27 11.89
C ALA A 28 -0.65 -3.94 12.30
N PRO A 29 -0.61 -4.60 13.48
CA PRO A 29 0.59 -5.31 13.92
C PRO A 29 1.03 -6.42 12.94
N SER A 30 0.12 -6.95 12.11
CA SER A 30 0.47 -8.03 11.18
C SER A 30 1.42 -7.66 10.05
N ILE A 31 1.66 -6.36 9.84
CA ILE A 31 2.64 -5.85 8.87
C ILE A 31 4.08 -6.14 9.34
N PHE A 32 4.29 -6.14 10.66
CA PHE A 32 5.58 -6.28 11.30
C PHE A 32 5.80 -7.69 11.88
N ALA A 33 5.02 -8.68 11.45
CA ALA A 33 5.29 -10.05 11.82
C ALA A 33 6.62 -10.53 11.22
N ASP A 34 7.46 -11.17 12.02
CA ASP A 34 8.77 -11.65 11.60
C ASP A 34 8.68 -12.94 10.75
N GLY A 35 7.55 -13.65 10.82
CA GLY A 35 7.41 -14.98 10.21
C GLY A 35 6.01 -15.34 9.78
N LYS A 36 5.90 -16.50 9.11
CA LYS A 36 4.60 -17.12 8.82
C LYS A 36 3.99 -17.70 10.09
N HIS A 37 2.67 -17.69 10.14
CA HIS A 37 1.93 -18.45 11.13
C HIS A 37 2.21 -19.96 11.00
N GLN A 38 2.23 -20.66 12.14
CA GLN A 38 2.51 -22.10 12.25
C GLN A 38 1.59 -22.97 11.37
N SER A 39 0.37 -22.49 11.12
CA SER A 39 -0.60 -23.17 10.25
C SER A 39 -0.22 -23.18 8.76
N ARG A 40 0.86 -22.51 8.36
CA ARG A 40 1.32 -22.43 6.98
C ARG A 40 2.36 -23.50 6.72
N SER A 41 2.22 -24.18 5.60
CA SER A 41 3.14 -25.24 5.19
C SER A 41 4.56 -24.73 4.98
N GLU A 42 5.53 -25.63 5.02
CA GLU A 42 6.95 -25.33 4.79
C GLU A 42 7.20 -24.70 3.42
N ARG A 43 6.46 -25.13 2.40
CA ARG A 43 6.53 -24.59 1.03
C ARG A 43 6.13 -23.11 0.90
N TYR A 44 5.48 -22.53 1.90
CA TYR A 44 5.14 -21.12 1.89
C TYR A 44 6.37 -20.28 2.31
N ALA A 45 6.93 -19.56 1.33
CA ALA A 45 7.96 -18.56 1.56
C ALA A 45 7.30 -17.28 2.10
N TYR A 46 7.70 -16.87 3.30
CA TYR A 46 7.22 -15.64 3.92
C TYR A 46 8.14 -14.49 3.56
N ILE A 47 7.56 -13.41 3.04
CA ILE A 47 8.25 -12.15 2.81
C ILE A 47 7.64 -11.14 3.78
N PRO A 48 8.39 -10.61 4.75
CA PRO A 48 7.87 -9.65 5.71
C PRO A 48 7.46 -8.36 5.00
N THR A 49 6.25 -7.88 5.30
CA THR A 49 5.72 -6.66 4.66
C THR A 49 6.45 -5.41 5.14
N SER A 50 7.01 -5.43 6.36
CA SER A 50 7.87 -4.38 6.90
C SER A 50 9.05 -4.06 5.99
N ASP A 51 9.72 -5.08 5.43
CA ASP A 51 10.87 -4.86 4.54
C ASP A 51 10.45 -4.33 3.17
N VAL A 52 9.31 -4.80 2.65
CA VAL A 52 8.71 -4.24 1.44
C VAL A 52 8.36 -2.76 1.64
N LEU A 53 7.80 -2.40 2.80
CA LEU A 53 7.48 -1.00 3.12
C LEU A 53 8.72 -0.12 3.23
N LYS A 54 9.81 -0.61 3.83
CA LYS A 54 11.09 0.12 3.87
C LYS A 54 11.60 0.39 2.45
N GLY A 55 11.58 -0.62 1.58
CA GLY A 55 11.96 -0.47 0.17
C GLY A 55 11.10 0.56 -0.55
N LEU A 56 9.78 0.50 -0.37
CA LEU A 56 8.84 1.45 -0.98
C LEU A 56 9.01 2.89 -0.46
N ARG A 57 9.38 3.06 0.81
CA ARG A 57 9.71 4.38 1.35
C ARG A 57 10.97 4.99 0.74
N ASN A 58 11.96 4.18 0.36
CA ASN A 58 13.14 4.65 -0.35
C ASN A 58 12.80 5.16 -1.76
N GLU A 59 11.74 4.62 -2.36
CA GLU A 59 11.17 5.04 -3.65
C GLU A 59 10.07 6.12 -3.47
N ASP A 60 10.07 6.86 -2.36
CA ASP A 60 9.13 7.94 -2.05
C ASP A 60 7.63 7.55 -2.00
N PHE A 61 7.32 6.26 -1.85
CA PHE A 61 5.97 5.79 -1.57
C PHE A 61 5.68 5.80 -0.08
N GLN A 62 4.82 6.72 0.32
CA GLN A 62 4.48 6.93 1.72
C GLN A 62 3.09 6.36 2.06
N PRO A 63 2.92 5.73 3.23
CA PRO A 63 1.63 5.19 3.67
C PRO A 63 0.71 6.28 4.23
N PHE A 64 -0.53 6.35 3.75
CA PHE A 64 -1.54 7.30 4.23
C PHE A 64 -2.77 6.64 4.86
N MET A 65 -2.95 5.34 4.60
CA MET A 65 -4.03 4.57 5.17
C MET A 65 -3.56 3.15 5.43
N VAL A 66 -3.92 2.62 6.59
CA VAL A 66 -3.69 1.23 6.94
C VAL A 66 -4.95 0.65 7.56
N CYS A 67 -5.28 -0.57 7.18
CA CYS A 67 -6.42 -1.32 7.72
C CYS A 67 -5.98 -2.74 8.05
N GLN A 68 -6.48 -3.31 9.14
CA GLN A 68 -6.31 -4.73 9.48
C GLN A 68 -7.64 -5.36 9.84
N THR A 69 -7.91 -6.57 9.32
CA THR A 69 -9.11 -7.32 9.71
C THR A 69 -8.98 -7.79 11.16
N ARG A 70 -10.04 -7.56 11.96
CA ARG A 70 -10.11 -8.03 13.34
C ARG A 70 -10.42 -9.52 13.36
N VAL A 71 -9.64 -10.27 14.14
CA VAL A 71 -9.86 -11.71 14.36
C VAL A 71 -10.36 -11.94 15.78
N ARG A 72 -11.10 -13.04 15.94
CA ARG A 72 -11.69 -13.45 17.23
C ARG A 72 -10.65 -14.09 18.15
N ASP A 73 -9.67 -14.75 17.55
CA ASP A 73 -8.56 -15.43 18.21
C ASP A 73 -7.30 -14.55 18.16
N ASP A 74 -6.77 -14.23 19.33
CA ASP A 74 -5.62 -13.33 19.48
C ASP A 74 -4.32 -13.94 18.95
N SER A 75 -4.18 -15.28 18.94
CA SER A 75 -2.99 -15.96 18.41
C SER A 75 -2.76 -15.69 16.91
N ARG A 76 -3.84 -15.31 16.21
CA ARG A 76 -3.82 -15.04 14.77
C ARG A 76 -3.72 -13.56 14.45
N ARG A 77 -3.76 -12.69 15.45
CA ARG A 77 -3.82 -11.22 15.28
C ARG A 77 -2.62 -10.66 14.51
N GLU A 78 -1.46 -11.29 14.62
CA GLU A 78 -0.22 -10.89 13.93
C GLU A 78 -0.12 -11.49 12.52
N HIS A 79 -1.02 -12.37 12.11
CA HIS A 79 -0.98 -13.03 10.80
C HIS A 79 -2.26 -12.82 10.00
N THR A 80 -2.95 -11.73 10.28
CA THR A 80 -4.15 -11.32 9.57
C THR A 80 -3.87 -10.52 8.31
N LYS A 81 -4.85 -10.55 7.42
CA LYS A 81 -4.92 -9.66 6.28
C LYS A 81 -4.89 -8.20 6.74
N HIS A 82 -3.93 -7.46 6.20
CA HIS A 82 -3.86 -6.00 6.27
C HIS A 82 -4.02 -5.41 4.87
N MET A 83 -4.26 -4.11 4.80
CA MET A 83 -4.33 -3.31 3.58
C MET A 83 -3.62 -2.00 3.85
N ILE A 84 -2.76 -1.58 2.93
CA ILE A 84 -2.01 -0.34 3.02
C ILE A 84 -2.28 0.44 1.74
N ARG A 85 -2.56 1.73 1.88
CA ARG A 85 -2.66 2.66 0.75
C ARG A 85 -1.47 3.59 0.77
N LEU A 86 -0.63 3.44 -0.24
CA LEU A 86 0.54 4.27 -0.46
C LEU A 86 0.21 5.40 -1.45
N ARG A 87 0.91 6.52 -1.33
CA ARG A 87 0.92 7.60 -2.33
C ARG A 87 2.36 8.06 -2.51
N HIS A 88 2.71 8.38 -3.74
CA HIS A 88 4.02 8.93 -4.07
C HIS A 88 4.10 10.43 -3.70
N ALA A 89 5.25 10.89 -3.23
CA ALA A 89 5.52 12.29 -2.86
C ALA A 89 5.05 13.29 -3.93
N SER A 90 5.35 13.04 -5.20
CA SER A 90 4.99 13.93 -6.32
C SER A 90 3.48 14.13 -6.50
N GLN A 91 2.66 13.14 -6.17
CA GLN A 91 1.20 13.20 -6.32
C GLN A 91 0.52 13.94 -5.16
N ILE A 92 1.21 14.13 -4.04
CA ILE A 92 0.67 14.83 -2.87
C ILE A 92 0.82 16.35 -3.06
N THR A 93 1.97 16.79 -3.57
CA THR A 93 2.24 18.20 -3.87
C THR A 93 1.29 18.74 -4.94
N ALA A 94 1.00 17.95 -5.99
CA ALA A 94 0.08 18.34 -7.06
C ALA A 94 -1.34 18.63 -6.58
N THR A 95 -1.86 17.88 -5.59
CA THR A 95 -3.20 18.12 -5.03
C THR A 95 -3.23 19.35 -4.11
N ARG A 96 -2.12 19.69 -3.45
CA ARG A 96 -2.06 20.85 -2.54
C ARG A 96 -1.90 22.18 -3.29
N LEU A 97 -1.30 22.16 -4.48
CA LEU A 97 -1.07 23.35 -5.31
C LEU A 97 -2.15 23.61 -6.37
N SER A 98 -3.15 22.73 -6.54
CA SER A 98 -4.21 22.92 -7.54
C SER A 98 -5.35 23.85 -7.07
N CYS A 99 -5.20 24.53 -5.93
CA CYS A 99 -6.17 25.50 -5.43
C CYS A 99 -5.54 26.88 -5.24
N SER A 100 -4.90 27.41 -6.27
CA SER A 100 -4.78 28.86 -6.46
C SER A 100 -4.66 29.15 -7.95
N THR A 101 -5.73 29.74 -8.48
CA THR A 101 -5.88 30.36 -9.80
C THR A 101 -5.70 29.45 -11.03
N ALA A 102 -6.84 29.02 -11.59
CA ALA A 102 -6.97 28.93 -13.04
C ALA A 102 -8.40 29.35 -13.42
N THR A 103 -8.52 30.65 -13.64
CA THR A 103 -9.57 31.28 -14.46
C THR A 103 -9.76 30.49 -15.76
N THR A 104 -11.02 30.25 -16.09
CA THR A 104 -11.58 29.77 -17.35
C THR A 104 -10.77 30.16 -18.60
N ALA A 105 -10.29 29.16 -19.35
CA ALA A 105 -10.24 29.22 -20.82
C ALA A 105 -9.97 27.82 -21.43
N PRO A 106 -10.38 27.57 -22.69
CA PRO A 106 -10.84 26.26 -23.14
C PRO A 106 -9.72 25.35 -23.66
N VAL A 107 -10.03 24.06 -23.65
CA VAL A 107 -9.37 22.94 -24.33
C VAL A 107 -8.74 23.29 -25.68
N PRO A 108 -7.47 22.92 -25.91
CA PRO A 108 -7.01 22.55 -27.23
C PRO A 108 -7.14 21.03 -27.40
N THR A 109 -8.07 20.64 -28.26
CA THR A 109 -8.11 19.33 -28.90
C THR A 109 -6.83 19.08 -29.70
N LYS A 110 -6.30 17.85 -29.56
CA LYS A 110 -5.29 17.17 -30.41
C LYS A 110 -3.82 17.51 -30.12
N CYS A 111 -3.22 16.70 -29.24
CA CYS A 111 -1.87 16.16 -29.44
C CYS A 111 -1.93 14.64 -29.28
N TRP A 112 -1.25 13.95 -30.18
CA TRP A 112 -1.39 12.52 -30.45
C TRP A 112 -0.85 11.60 -29.34
N PRO A 113 -1.28 10.32 -29.33
CA PRO A 113 -1.03 9.37 -28.26
C PRO A 113 0.26 8.59 -28.51
N VAL A 114 1.35 8.87 -27.78
CA VAL A 114 2.49 7.93 -27.70
C VAL A 114 3.18 8.07 -26.35
N CYS A 115 3.54 6.93 -25.74
CA CYS A 115 4.27 6.74 -24.49
C CYS A 115 3.45 6.70 -23.19
N CYS A 116 2.42 5.85 -23.18
CA CYS A 116 2.04 5.09 -21.99
C CYS A 116 2.58 3.65 -22.15
N VAL A 117 3.88 3.45 -21.95
CA VAL A 117 4.48 2.14 -21.67
C VAL A 117 5.48 2.35 -20.55
N SER A 118 5.06 2.06 -19.33
CA SER A 118 5.96 1.67 -18.24
C SER A 118 5.21 0.66 -17.39
N SER A 119 4.80 -0.43 -18.04
CA SER A 119 4.53 -1.69 -17.37
C SER A 119 5.89 -2.36 -17.17
N ALA A 120 6.52 -2.12 -16.03
CA ALA A 120 7.66 -2.91 -15.59
C ALA A 120 7.11 -4.24 -15.03
N ARG A 121 6.78 -5.15 -15.94
CA ARG A 121 6.56 -6.56 -15.65
C ARG A 121 7.93 -7.23 -15.65
N MET A 122 8.57 -7.30 -14.48
CA MET A 122 9.73 -8.18 -14.27
C MET A 122 9.22 -9.60 -14.03
N GLU A 123 9.06 -10.35 -15.12
CA GLU A 123 9.07 -11.82 -15.08
C GLU A 123 10.51 -12.28 -14.84
N TRP A 124 10.81 -12.67 -13.61
CA TRP A 124 12.00 -13.48 -13.34
C TRP A 124 11.71 -14.93 -13.75
N PHE A 125 12.21 -15.26 -14.94
CA PHE A 125 12.49 -16.63 -15.34
C PHE A 125 13.74 -17.09 -14.60
N ALA A 126 13.59 -18.04 -13.68
CA ALA A 126 14.67 -18.93 -13.27
C ALA A 126 14.17 -20.35 -13.50
N GLY A 127 14.55 -20.91 -14.64
CA GLY A 127 14.54 -22.35 -14.83
C GLY A 127 15.69 -23.01 -14.07
N ILE A 128 15.87 -24.30 -14.39
CA ILE A 128 16.90 -25.27 -13.95
C ILE A 128 16.35 -26.23 -12.88
N PRO A 129 16.59 -27.54 -12.99
CA PRO A 129 16.39 -28.47 -14.11
C PRO A 129 15.29 -29.52 -13.81
#